data_AF-A0A8C2FK72-F1
#
_entry.id   AF-A0A8C2FK72-F1
#
_cell.length_a   1.000
_cell.length_b   1.000
_cell.length_c   1.000
_cell.angle_alpha   90.00
_cell.angle_beta   90.00
_cell.angle_gamma   90.00
#
_symmetry.space_group_name_H-M   'P 1'
#
loop_
_entity.id
_entity.type
_entity.pdbx_description
1 polymer ?
#
loop_
_entity_poly.entity_id
_entity_poly.type
_entity_poly.pdbx_seq_one_letter_code
_entity_poly.pdbx_strand_id
1 'polypeptide(L)'
;MLSSSGVSHRSSWELPDLQDGKIQAISDSDGVNYPWYGNTTETYTIIGPTKKDTKFTVSMNDNFYPSVTWGVPVSDSNMPMLSSIWRDQSFTTWLVAINLVSGEILVLQTVRWRMRLHIEVDPNKPLGQRARLCEPIAQEQPQVLGKNEAIPPNAMVKPNANDAQVLMWRPWTGEPLVVIPPKH
;
A
#
# COMPACT_ATOMS: atom_id res chain seq x y z
N MET A 1 -1.15 -2.15 6.75
CA MET A 1 -2.03 -3.31 6.97
C MET A 1 -3.47 -2.90 6.72
N LEU A 2 -4.24 -3.72 6.00
CA LEU A 2 -5.70 -3.59 5.88
C LEU A 2 -6.32 -4.75 6.65
N SER A 3 -7.24 -4.48 7.57
CA SER A 3 -7.91 -5.53 8.33
C SER A 3 -9.41 -5.31 8.39
N SER A 4 -10.16 -6.39 8.30
CA SER A 4 -11.60 -6.45 8.52
C SER A 4 -11.90 -7.32 9.73
N SER A 5 -12.82 -6.89 10.58
CA SER A 5 -13.22 -7.64 11.77
C SER A 5 -14.72 -7.90 11.77
N GLY A 6 -15.09 -9.06 12.30
CA GLY A 6 -16.44 -9.38 12.72
C GLY A 6 -16.47 -9.62 14.23
N VAL A 7 -17.67 -9.80 14.77
CA VAL A 7 -17.90 -9.94 16.23
C VAL A 7 -17.05 -11.04 16.88
N SER A 8 -16.63 -12.06 16.12
CA SER A 8 -15.89 -13.23 16.60
C SER A 8 -14.63 -13.57 15.79
N HIS A 9 -14.13 -12.66 14.96
CA HIS A 9 -12.98 -12.95 14.10
C HIS A 9 -12.33 -11.70 13.50
N ARG A 10 -11.13 -11.87 12.95
CA ARG A 10 -10.45 -10.85 12.15
C ARG A 10 -9.81 -11.46 10.91
N SER A 11 -9.92 -10.78 9.78
CA SER A 11 -9.11 -11.03 8.59
C SER A 11 -8.24 -9.82 8.27
N SER A 12 -7.11 -10.04 7.64
CA SER A 12 -6.20 -8.96 7.29
C SER A 12 -5.27 -9.30 6.15
N TRP A 13 -5.08 -8.31 5.27
CA TRP A 13 -3.98 -8.28 4.33
C TRP A 13 -2.74 -7.73 5.02
N GLU A 14 -1.69 -8.56 5.03
CA GLU A 14 -0.48 -8.37 5.81
C GLU A 14 0.76 -8.53 4.95
N LEU A 15 1.84 -7.89 5.39
CA LEU A 15 3.18 -8.06 4.85
C LEU A 15 4.04 -8.58 6.02
N PRO A 16 4.14 -9.90 6.23
CA PRO A 16 4.73 -10.46 7.45
C PRO A 16 6.17 -9.99 7.67
N ASP A 17 7.00 -10.00 6.64
CA ASP A 17 8.40 -9.58 6.77
C ASP A 17 8.55 -8.09 7.11
N LEU A 18 7.60 -7.25 6.68
CA LEU A 18 7.56 -5.84 7.05
C LEU A 18 7.06 -5.66 8.50
N GLN A 19 6.10 -6.47 8.95
CA GLN A 19 5.60 -6.45 10.33
C GLN A 19 6.64 -6.95 11.34
N ASP A 20 7.36 -8.01 10.98
CA ASP A 20 8.43 -8.60 11.78
C ASP A 20 9.71 -7.74 11.79
N GLY A 21 9.75 -6.67 10.98
CA GLY A 21 10.91 -5.79 10.86
C GLY A 21 12.10 -6.41 10.13
N LYS A 22 11.91 -7.53 9.41
CA LYS A 22 12.95 -8.16 8.59
C LYS A 22 13.33 -7.30 7.37
N ILE A 23 12.36 -6.55 6.85
CA ILE A 23 12.55 -5.56 5.78
C ILE A 23 12.04 -4.20 6.25
N GLN A 24 12.65 -3.13 5.74
CA GLN A 24 12.30 -1.75 6.12
C GLN A 24 11.16 -1.16 5.27
N ALA A 25 10.97 -1.71 4.07
CA ALA A 25 10.04 -1.22 3.06
C ALA A 25 9.77 -2.35 2.05
N ILE A 26 8.77 -2.17 1.20
CA ILE A 26 8.56 -3.04 0.04
C ILE A 26 8.08 -2.17 -1.11
N SER A 27 8.51 -2.49 -2.33
CA SER A 27 8.07 -1.74 -3.51
C SER A 27 6.58 -1.95 -3.73
N ASP A 28 5.83 -0.87 -3.88
CA ASP A 28 4.42 -0.91 -4.26
C ASP A 28 4.22 -0.83 -5.79
N SER A 29 5.30 -0.99 -6.57
CA SER A 29 5.21 -1.00 -8.03
C SER A 29 4.50 -2.26 -8.53
N ASP A 30 3.39 -2.05 -9.23
CA ASP A 30 2.66 -3.06 -10.00
C ASP A 30 2.98 -2.99 -11.51
N GLY A 31 3.89 -2.11 -11.90
CA GLY A 31 4.14 -1.74 -13.29
C GLY A 31 5.20 -2.58 -14.01
N VAL A 32 5.31 -2.35 -15.33
CA VAL A 32 6.30 -2.96 -16.23
C VAL A 32 7.74 -2.57 -15.86
N ASN A 33 7.94 -1.38 -15.29
CA ASN A 33 9.26 -0.80 -15.01
C ASN A 33 9.74 -1.06 -13.57
N TYR A 34 9.37 -2.21 -13.00
CA TYR A 34 9.79 -2.61 -11.65
C TYR A 34 11.29 -2.34 -11.41
N PRO A 35 11.70 -1.73 -10.28
CA PRO A 35 10.91 -1.43 -9.06
C PRO A 35 10.20 -0.07 -9.07
N TRP A 36 10.18 0.64 -10.20
CA TRP A 36 9.67 2.01 -10.29
C TRP A 36 8.15 2.05 -10.46
N TYR A 37 7.53 3.01 -9.79
CA TYR A 37 6.08 3.17 -9.83
C TYR A 37 5.66 3.97 -11.07
N GLY A 38 4.69 3.44 -11.82
CA GLY A 38 4.13 4.09 -13.00
C GLY A 38 4.91 3.84 -14.31
N ASN A 39 4.23 4.15 -15.41
CA ASN A 39 4.76 4.03 -16.77
C ASN A 39 4.26 5.18 -17.67
N THR A 40 3.63 6.20 -17.08
CA THR A 40 2.97 7.27 -17.83
C THR A 40 3.51 8.63 -17.38
N THR A 41 2.75 9.38 -16.58
CA THR A 41 3.13 10.70 -16.10
C THR A 41 4.21 10.68 -15.01
N GLU A 42 4.52 9.48 -14.50
CA GLU A 42 5.46 9.24 -13.40
C GLU A 42 6.92 9.19 -13.86
N THR A 43 7.18 9.08 -15.17
CA THR A 43 8.53 8.96 -15.73
C THR A 43 8.72 9.94 -16.88
N TYR A 44 9.91 10.52 -16.98
CA TYR A 44 10.31 11.34 -18.11
C TYR A 44 11.75 11.02 -18.52
N THR A 45 11.97 10.82 -19.82
CA THR A 45 13.30 10.50 -20.37
C THR A 45 13.91 11.75 -20.99
N ILE A 46 15.11 12.11 -20.51
CA ILE A 46 15.88 13.24 -21.06
C ILE A 46 17.00 12.68 -21.92
N ILE A 47 17.05 13.10 -23.18
CA ILE A 47 18.12 12.75 -24.11
C ILE A 47 19.01 13.97 -24.30
N GLY A 48 20.26 13.86 -23.86
CA GLY A 48 21.27 14.88 -24.05
C GLY A 48 22.00 14.78 -25.40
N PRO A 49 22.86 15.78 -25.72
CA PRO A 49 23.02 17.03 -25.00
C PRO A 49 21.85 18.00 -25.26
N THR A 50 21.43 18.75 -24.24
CA THR A 50 20.41 19.80 -24.37
C THR A 50 21.08 21.15 -24.62
N LYS A 51 20.48 21.97 -25.49
CA LYS A 51 21.03 23.31 -25.83
C LYS A 51 20.48 24.44 -24.94
N LYS A 52 19.44 24.15 -24.16
CA LYS A 52 18.72 25.08 -23.28
C LYS A 52 18.18 24.31 -22.08
N ASP A 53 17.90 25.03 -21.01
CA ASP A 53 17.20 24.49 -19.84
C ASP A 53 15.80 24.02 -20.24
N THR A 54 15.47 22.79 -19.85
CA THR A 54 14.16 22.18 -20.10
C THR A 54 13.46 21.98 -18.76
N LYS A 55 12.21 22.42 -18.66
CA LYS A 55 11.33 22.13 -17.53
C LYS A 55 10.37 21.02 -17.92
N PHE A 56 10.20 20.04 -17.05
CA PHE A 56 9.24 18.96 -17.19
C PHE A 56 8.51 18.79 -15.85
N THR A 57 7.31 18.24 -15.92
CA THR A 57 6.50 17.93 -14.75
C THR A 57 6.33 16.42 -14.70
N VAL A 58 6.66 15.84 -13.57
CA VAL A 58 6.38 14.45 -13.25
C VAL A 58 5.29 14.46 -12.19
N SER A 59 4.27 13.62 -12.37
CA SER A 59 3.17 13.48 -11.42
C SER A 59 2.87 12.02 -11.18
N MET A 60 2.60 11.69 -9.93
CA MET A 60 2.12 10.39 -9.49
C MET A 60 0.71 10.56 -8.94
N ASN A 61 -0.19 9.68 -9.35
CA ASN A 61 -1.51 9.55 -8.74
C ASN A 61 -1.71 8.09 -8.33
N ASP A 62 -1.78 7.85 -7.03
CA ASP A 62 -2.10 6.54 -6.47
C ASP A 62 -3.52 6.58 -5.92
N ASN A 63 -4.35 5.63 -6.37
CA ASN A 63 -5.74 5.51 -5.98
C ASN A 63 -5.94 4.21 -5.24
N PHE A 64 -6.31 4.30 -3.97
CA PHE A 64 -6.67 3.12 -3.20
C PHE A 64 -8.03 2.57 -3.66
N TYR A 65 -8.03 1.40 -4.29
CA TYR A 65 -9.25 0.65 -4.58
C TYR A 65 -9.29 -0.70 -3.84
N PRO A 66 -9.65 -0.73 -2.55
CA PRO A 66 -9.90 -1.99 -1.87
C PRO A 66 -11.37 -2.40 -1.98
N SER A 67 -11.61 -3.64 -2.41
CA SER A 67 -12.87 -4.35 -2.18
C SER A 67 -12.74 -5.17 -0.90
N VAL A 68 -13.72 -5.06 0.02
CA VAL A 68 -13.75 -5.85 1.27
C VAL A 68 -14.95 -6.78 1.26
N THR A 69 -14.73 -8.04 1.63
CA THR A 69 -15.79 -9.07 1.70
C THR A 69 -16.57 -8.95 3.01
N TRP A 70 -17.89 -9.11 2.93
CA TRP A 70 -18.81 -9.05 4.09
C TRP A 70 -18.83 -10.32 4.93
N GLY A 71 -18.56 -11.45 4.28
CA GLY A 71 -18.56 -12.79 4.88
C GLY A 71 -17.15 -13.25 5.28
N VAL A 72 -17.13 -14.31 6.06
CA VAL A 72 -15.90 -14.99 6.48
C VAL A 72 -15.31 -15.77 5.30
N PRO A 73 -14.05 -15.51 4.90
CA PRO A 73 -13.45 -16.19 3.75
C PRO A 73 -13.34 -17.72 3.87
N VAL A 74 -13.43 -18.25 5.10
CA VAL A 74 -13.20 -19.66 5.43
C VAL A 74 -14.42 -20.38 5.99
N SER A 75 -15.62 -19.77 5.92
CA SER A 75 -16.85 -20.37 6.44
C SER A 75 -17.92 -20.46 5.35
N ASP A 76 -18.72 -21.52 5.39
CA ASP A 76 -19.90 -21.69 4.51
C ASP A 76 -21.12 -20.83 4.94
N SER A 77 -20.94 -19.92 5.91
CA SER A 77 -22.01 -19.04 6.38
C SER A 77 -22.22 -17.87 5.42
N ASN A 78 -23.45 -17.69 4.94
CA ASN A 78 -23.87 -16.53 4.15
C ASN A 78 -24.24 -15.30 5.00
N MET A 79 -23.98 -15.34 6.31
CA MET A 79 -24.30 -14.23 7.20
C MET A 79 -23.26 -13.10 7.07
N PRO A 80 -23.68 -11.83 6.90
CA PRO A 80 -22.76 -10.71 6.90
C PRO A 80 -22.21 -10.51 8.32
N MET A 81 -20.89 -10.63 8.48
CA MET A 81 -20.23 -10.52 9.79
C MET A 81 -19.28 -9.33 9.88
N LEU A 82 -19.03 -8.62 8.77
CA LEU A 82 -18.20 -7.43 8.76
C LEU A 82 -18.77 -6.33 9.67
N SER A 83 -17.97 -5.94 10.66
CA SER A 83 -18.31 -4.94 11.67
C SER A 83 -17.38 -3.72 11.66
N SER A 84 -16.14 -3.89 11.20
CA SER A 84 -15.18 -2.79 11.11
C SER A 84 -14.07 -3.07 10.10
N ILE A 85 -13.60 -2.03 9.43
CA ILE A 85 -12.46 -2.00 8.51
C ILE A 85 -11.43 -1.02 9.08
N TRP A 86 -10.20 -1.49 9.20
CA TRP A 86 -9.05 -0.68 9.60
C TRP A 86 -7.99 -0.71 8.51
N ARG A 87 -7.45 0.46 8.16
CA ARG A 87 -6.26 0.57 7.32
C ARG A 87 -5.26 1.47 8.03
N ASP A 88 -4.03 1.02 8.11
CA ASP A 88 -2.92 1.82 8.62
C ASP A 88 -1.68 1.51 7.79
N GLN A 89 -1.26 2.46 6.97
CA GLN A 89 -0.14 2.31 6.05
C GLN A 89 0.67 3.59 5.98
N SER A 90 1.99 3.42 5.99
CA SER A 90 2.95 4.50 5.77
C SER A 90 3.58 4.31 4.40
N PHE A 91 3.77 5.42 3.70
CA PHE A 91 4.31 5.47 2.35
C PHE A 91 5.51 6.41 2.33
N THR A 92 6.50 6.03 1.52
CA THR A 92 7.63 6.87 1.18
C THR A 92 7.79 6.82 -0.33
N THR A 93 7.82 7.98 -0.98
CA THR A 93 8.08 8.12 -2.41
C THR A 93 9.39 8.83 -2.62
N TRP A 94 10.19 8.27 -3.52
CA TRP A 94 11.45 8.85 -3.96
C TRP A 94 11.31 9.29 -5.41
N LEU A 95 11.50 10.58 -5.67
CA LEU A 95 11.77 11.06 -7.01
C LEU A 95 13.26 10.85 -7.29
N VAL A 96 13.58 10.14 -8.37
CA VAL A 96 14.95 9.78 -8.71
C VAL A 96 15.33 10.26 -10.12
N ALA A 97 16.61 10.54 -10.31
CA ALA A 97 17.24 10.55 -11.63
C ALA A 97 18.04 9.25 -11.80
N ILE A 98 17.92 8.64 -12.97
CA ILE A 98 18.60 7.38 -13.29
C ILE A 98 19.45 7.61 -14.53
N ASN A 99 20.75 7.31 -14.43
CA ASN A 99 21.59 7.21 -15.60
C ASN A 99 21.36 5.84 -16.25
N LEU A 100 20.71 5.83 -17.42
CA LEU A 100 20.36 4.58 -18.11
C LEU A 100 21.57 3.79 -18.66
N VAL A 101 22.75 4.43 -18.77
CA VAL A 101 23.99 3.77 -19.24
C VAL A 101 24.74 3.14 -18.07
N SER A 102 24.92 3.88 -16.97
CA SER A 102 25.67 3.38 -15.80
C SER A 102 24.80 2.64 -14.76
N GLY A 103 23.48 2.84 -14.80
CA GLY A 103 22.55 2.37 -13.77
C GLY A 103 22.60 3.16 -12.47
N GLU A 104 23.35 4.27 -12.42
CA GLU A 104 23.46 5.11 -11.22
C GLU A 104 22.12 5.79 -10.90
N ILE A 105 21.73 5.75 -9.63
CA ILE A 105 20.47 6.31 -9.12
C ILE A 105 20.81 7.45 -8.17
N LEU A 106 20.23 8.63 -8.44
CA LEU A 106 20.31 9.80 -7.58
C LEU A 106 18.92 10.14 -7.05
N VAL A 107 18.76 10.18 -5.72
CA VAL A 107 17.52 10.64 -5.09
C VAL A 107 17.45 12.17 -5.14
N LEU A 108 16.47 12.69 -5.87
CA LEU A 108 16.23 14.13 -6.02
C LEU A 108 15.34 14.67 -4.90
N GLN A 109 14.29 13.94 -4.52
CA GLN A 109 13.36 14.35 -3.47
C GLN A 109 12.73 13.15 -2.78
N THR A 110 12.57 13.22 -1.46
CA THR A 110 11.78 12.27 -0.67
C THR A 110 10.48 12.91 -0.18
N VAL A 111 9.38 12.19 -0.30
CA VAL A 111 8.04 12.54 0.23
C VAL A 111 7.53 11.41 1.11
N ARG A 112 6.95 11.73 2.27
CA ARG A 112 6.40 10.74 3.22
C ARG A 112 4.97 11.09 3.61
N TRP A 113 4.15 10.07 3.80
CA TRP A 113 2.81 10.22 4.37
C TRP A 113 2.33 8.95 5.04
N ARG A 114 1.29 9.06 5.85
CA ARG A 114 0.62 7.94 6.48
C ARG A 114 -0.88 8.09 6.32
N MET A 115 -1.51 7.01 5.88
CA MET A 115 -2.96 6.91 5.80
C MET A 115 -3.47 6.04 6.95
N ARG A 116 -4.49 6.54 7.66
CA ARG A 116 -5.18 5.82 8.73
C ARG A 116 -6.68 5.92 8.52
N LEU A 117 -7.33 4.79 8.30
CA LEU A 117 -8.75 4.71 8.03
C LEU A 117 -9.40 3.75 9.02
N HIS A 118 -10.49 4.18 9.63
CA HIS A 118 -11.35 3.32 10.42
C HIS A 118 -12.80 3.50 9.95
N ILE A 119 -13.42 2.43 9.47
CA ILE A 119 -14.82 2.42 9.06
C ILE A 119 -15.56 1.39 9.89
N GLU A 120 -16.57 1.81 10.63
CA GLU A 120 -17.53 0.90 11.25
C GLU A 120 -18.59 0.49 10.25
N VAL A 121 -19.04 -0.76 10.33
CA VAL A 121 -20.04 -1.35 9.45
C VAL A 121 -21.13 -1.98 10.30
N ASP A 122 -22.37 -1.54 10.11
CA ASP A 122 -23.56 -2.16 10.68
C ASP A 122 -24.34 -2.84 9.54
N PRO A 123 -24.27 -4.18 9.42
CA PRO A 123 -24.96 -4.91 8.37
C PRO A 123 -26.49 -4.85 8.47
N ASN A 124 -27.04 -4.50 9.64
CA ASN A 124 -28.47 -4.46 9.87
C ASN A 124 -29.13 -3.16 9.39
N LYS A 125 -28.32 -2.13 9.06
CA LYS A 125 -28.85 -0.86 8.52
C LYS A 125 -29.20 -0.96 7.03
N PRO A 126 -30.09 -0.08 6.53
CA PRO A 126 -30.38 0.03 5.11
C PRO A 126 -29.13 0.33 4.26
N LEU A 127 -29.15 -0.06 2.99
CA LEU A 127 -28.11 0.30 2.02
C LEU A 127 -27.94 1.82 1.98
N GLY A 128 -26.68 2.28 1.89
CA GLY A 128 -26.31 3.69 1.99
C GLY A 128 -26.15 4.22 3.42
N GLN A 129 -26.53 3.45 4.46
CA GLN A 129 -26.41 3.86 5.87
C GLN A 129 -25.61 2.88 6.75
N ARG A 130 -25.01 1.85 6.13
CA ARG A 130 -24.30 0.78 6.85
C ARG A 130 -22.92 1.18 7.35
N ALA A 131 -22.25 2.10 6.67
CA ALA A 131 -20.87 2.45 6.96
C ALA A 131 -20.77 3.83 7.61
N ARG A 132 -19.88 3.96 8.59
CA ARG A 132 -19.55 5.24 9.21
C ARG A 132 -18.04 5.39 9.29
N LEU A 133 -17.51 6.47 8.70
CA LEU A 133 -16.13 6.87 8.89
C LEU A 133 -15.92 7.29 10.34
N CYS A 134 -14.94 6.68 10.99
CA CYS A 134 -14.51 6.98 12.35
C CYS A 134 -13.15 7.68 12.32
N GLU A 135 -12.74 8.22 13.47
CA GLU A 135 -11.45 8.92 13.56
C GLU A 135 -10.25 8.00 13.24
N PRO A 136 -9.19 8.54 12.60
CA PRO A 136 -9.04 9.92 12.18
C PRO A 136 -9.80 10.22 10.87
N ILE A 137 -10.67 11.23 10.87
CA ILE A 137 -11.39 11.67 9.66
C ILE A 137 -10.43 12.44 8.73
N ALA A 138 -9.65 13.35 9.31
CA ALA A 138 -8.64 14.10 8.57
C ALA A 138 -7.37 13.26 8.37
N GLN A 139 -6.93 13.15 7.12
CA GLN A 139 -5.68 12.45 6.79
C GLN A 139 -4.49 13.41 6.79
N GLU A 140 -3.34 12.89 7.23
CA GLU A 140 -2.06 13.59 7.14
C GLU A 140 -1.73 13.85 5.66
N GLN A 141 -1.41 15.11 5.34
CA GLN A 141 -1.01 15.46 3.98
C GLN A 141 0.43 14.99 3.72
N PRO A 142 0.77 14.63 2.46
CA PRO A 142 2.14 14.28 2.12
C PRO A 142 3.14 15.39 2.44
N GLN A 143 4.22 15.00 3.12
CA GLN A 143 5.28 15.89 3.55
C GLN A 143 6.50 15.69 2.68
N VAL A 144 6.94 16.78 2.05
CA VAL A 144 8.25 16.86 1.39
C VAL A 144 9.34 16.98 2.46
N LEU A 145 10.31 16.07 2.45
CA LEU A 145 11.38 16.08 3.45
C LEU A 145 12.44 17.13 3.12
N GLY A 146 12.96 17.81 4.15
CA GLY A 146 14.08 18.74 4.00
C GLY A 146 15.44 18.06 3.72
N LYS A 147 15.54 16.76 3.99
CA LYS A 147 16.69 15.93 3.65
C LYS A 147 16.20 14.62 3.03
N ASN A 148 16.79 14.24 1.91
CA ASN A 148 16.46 12.99 1.23
C ASN A 148 16.92 11.79 2.04
N GLU A 149 16.07 10.77 2.08
CA GLU A 149 16.37 9.47 2.67
C GLU A 149 16.84 8.51 1.56
N ALA A 150 17.77 7.61 1.89
CA ALA A 150 18.20 6.56 0.97
C ALA A 150 17.06 5.56 0.72
N ILE A 151 17.03 4.97 -0.47
CA ILE A 151 16.07 3.91 -0.79
C ILE A 151 16.55 2.62 -0.11
N PRO A 152 15.74 1.95 0.72
CA PRO A 152 16.12 0.67 1.31
C PRO A 152 16.39 -0.38 0.20
N PRO A 153 17.47 -1.16 0.27
CA PRO A 153 17.81 -2.14 -0.77
C PRO A 153 16.68 -3.14 -1.05
N ASN A 154 15.95 -3.56 -0.02
CA ASN A 154 14.78 -4.44 -0.09
C ASN A 154 13.58 -3.83 -0.86
N ALA A 155 13.54 -2.51 -1.05
CA ALA A 155 12.51 -1.88 -1.90
C ALA A 155 12.91 -1.86 -3.39
N MET A 156 14.13 -2.26 -3.74
CA MET A 156 14.64 -2.27 -5.12
C MET A 156 14.60 -3.65 -5.76
N VAL A 157 14.18 -4.68 -5.03
CA VAL A 157 14.19 -6.08 -5.45
C VAL A 157 12.86 -6.74 -5.14
N LYS A 158 12.48 -7.72 -5.97
CA LYS A 158 11.26 -8.50 -5.78
C LYS A 158 11.24 -9.19 -4.41
N PRO A 159 10.05 -9.50 -3.85
CA PRO A 159 8.71 -9.25 -4.39
C PRO A 159 8.23 -7.79 -4.23
N ASN A 160 7.18 -7.42 -4.97
CA ASN A 160 6.42 -6.20 -4.69
C ASN A 160 5.38 -6.45 -3.58
N ALA A 161 4.73 -5.39 -3.10
CA ALA A 161 3.74 -5.46 -2.04
C ALA A 161 2.58 -6.42 -2.39
N ASN A 162 2.12 -6.41 -3.64
CA ASN A 162 1.01 -7.23 -4.11
C ASN A 162 1.33 -8.74 -4.16
N ASP A 163 2.59 -9.09 -4.40
CA ASP A 163 3.06 -10.47 -4.47
C ASP A 163 3.45 -10.99 -3.08
N ALA A 164 3.93 -10.11 -2.19
CA ALA A 164 4.34 -10.46 -0.84
C ALA A 164 3.19 -10.47 0.18
N GLN A 165 2.07 -9.82 -0.13
CA GLN A 165 0.96 -9.75 0.82
C GLN A 165 0.29 -11.11 1.02
N VAL A 166 -0.16 -11.34 2.24
CA VAL A 166 -0.89 -12.54 2.64
C VAL A 166 -2.24 -12.17 3.21
N LEU A 167 -3.27 -12.98 2.95
CA LEU A 167 -4.55 -12.85 3.64
C LEU A 167 -4.54 -13.77 4.85
N MET A 168 -4.45 -13.17 6.04
CA MET A 168 -4.56 -13.87 7.31
C MET A 168 -6.01 -13.93 7.78
N TRP A 169 -6.37 -15.06 8.37
CA TRP A 169 -7.58 -15.26 9.14
C TRP A 169 -7.23 -15.56 10.60
N ARG A 170 -7.87 -14.89 11.54
CA ARG A 170 -7.71 -15.10 12.98
C ARG A 170 -9.10 -15.32 13.59
N PRO A 171 -9.46 -16.57 13.91
CA PRO A 171 -10.69 -16.85 14.63
C PRO A 171 -10.57 -16.40 16.10
N TRP A 172 -11.70 -16.24 16.78
CA TRP A 172 -11.70 -16.00 18.23
C TRP A 172 -11.10 -17.16 19.03
N THR A 173 -11.29 -18.40 18.56
CA THR A 173 -10.74 -19.63 19.15
C THR A 173 -9.99 -20.43 18.11
N GLY A 174 -8.79 -20.90 18.44
CA GLY A 174 -7.94 -21.69 17.56
C GLY A 174 -6.80 -20.87 16.95
N GLU A 175 -6.03 -21.51 16.07
CA GLU A 175 -4.84 -20.92 15.48
C GLU A 175 -5.16 -20.00 14.28
N PRO A 176 -4.37 -18.93 14.07
CA PRO A 176 -4.39 -18.17 12.83
C PRO A 176 -4.15 -19.05 11.59
N LEU A 177 -4.82 -18.72 10.49
CA LEU A 177 -4.70 -19.42 9.22
C LEU A 177 -4.30 -18.45 8.11
N VAL A 178 -3.39 -18.88 7.24
CA VAL A 178 -3.12 -18.21 5.96
C VAL A 178 -4.18 -18.65 4.97
N VAL A 179 -5.07 -17.74 4.58
CA VAL A 179 -6.15 -18.00 3.60
C VAL A 179 -5.62 -17.87 2.18
N ILE A 180 -4.84 -16.81 1.93
CA ILE A 180 -4.18 -16.58 0.65
C ILE A 180 -2.68 -16.44 0.94
N PRO A 181 -1.85 -17.39 0.47
CA PRO A 181 -0.40 -17.29 0.61
C PRO A 181 0.16 -16.19 -0.30
N PRO A 182 1.42 -15.76 -0.08
CA PRO A 182 2.08 -14.86 -1.03
C PRO A 182 2.24 -15.58 -2.37
N LYS A 183 2.32 -14.82 -3.46
CA LYS A 183 2.46 -15.38 -4.81
C LYS A 183 3.88 -15.88 -5.10
N HIS A 184 4.87 -15.41 -4.33
CA HIS A 184 6.29 -15.66 -4.54
C HIS A 184 7.04 -15.85 -3.23
#